data_AF-G5E018-F1
#
_entry.id   AF-G5E018-F1
#
_cell.length_a   1.000
_cell.length_b   1.000
_cell.length_c   1.000
_cell.angle_alpha   90.00
_cell.angle_beta   90.00
_cell.angle_gamma   90.00
#
_symmetry.space_group_name_H-M   'P 1'
#
loop_
_entity.id
_entity.type
_entity.pdbx_description
1 polymer ?
#
loop_
_entity_poly.entity_id
_entity_poly.type
_entity_poly.pdbx_seq_one_letter_code
_entity_poly.pdbx_strand_id
1 'polypeptide(L)'
;GYECLILHMNDGRKNCKEYEEFLKERGSIEEKYGKEMVNLTKKKPCGQSELNTLKRALDIFKQQIDNIGQCHIQLAQILRDEARKMEEF
;
A
#
# COMPACT_ATOMS: atom_id res chain seq x y z
N GLY A 1 39.85 -13.79 -8.76
CA GLY A 1 39.41 -12.66 -9.60
C GLY A 1 38.07 -12.95 -10.22
N TYR A 2 38.05 -13.73 -11.31
CA TYR A 2 36.84 -14.09 -12.07
C TYR A 2 35.72 -14.76 -11.25
N GLU A 3 36.03 -15.82 -10.49
CA GLU A 3 35.04 -16.51 -9.63
C GLU A 3 34.37 -15.58 -8.60
N CYS A 4 35.12 -14.59 -8.08
CA CYS A 4 34.59 -13.61 -7.14
C CYS A 4 33.57 -12.67 -7.83
N LEU A 5 33.80 -12.32 -9.09
CA LEU A 5 32.84 -11.52 -9.88
C LEU A 5 31.57 -12.31 -10.16
N ILE A 6 31.66 -13.59 -10.52
CA ILE A 6 30.49 -14.46 -10.74
C ILE A 6 29.67 -14.59 -9.46
N LEU A 7 30.34 -14.87 -8.34
CA LEU A 7 29.67 -14.99 -7.04
C LEU A 7 28.92 -13.69 -6.70
N HIS A 8 29.59 -12.54 -6.85
CA HIS A 8 28.97 -11.24 -6.59
C HIS A 8 27.78 -10.94 -7.50
N MET A 9 27.83 -11.32 -8.78
CA MET A 9 26.68 -11.16 -9.70
C MET A 9 25.50 -12.06 -9.30
N ASN A 10 25.76 -13.29 -8.87
CA ASN A 10 24.72 -14.20 -8.38
C ASN A 10 24.07 -13.68 -7.09
N ASP A 11 24.87 -13.16 -6.16
CA ASP A 11 24.39 -12.51 -4.94
C ASP A 11 23.54 -11.28 -5.28
N GLY A 12 23.97 -10.47 -6.27
CA GLY A 12 23.21 -9.33 -6.77
C GLY A 12 21.82 -9.72 -7.27
N ARG A 13 21.72 -10.77 -8.09
CA ARG A 13 20.42 -11.30 -8.56
C ARG A 13 19.55 -11.80 -7.41
N LYS A 14 20.15 -12.51 -6.46
CA LYS A 14 19.43 -12.99 -5.27
C LYS A 14 18.85 -11.83 -4.46
N ASN A 15 19.63 -10.78 -4.24
CA ASN A 15 19.18 -9.58 -3.54
C ASN A 15 18.04 -8.86 -4.28
N CYS A 16 18.09 -8.81 -5.62
CA CYS A 16 17.00 -8.22 -6.42
C CYS A 16 15.70 -8.98 -6.22
N LYS A 17 15.76 -10.32 -6.24
CA LYS A 17 14.59 -11.18 -5.98
C LYS A 17 14.04 -11.02 -4.56
N GLU A 18 14.91 -11.00 -3.55
CA GLU A 18 14.48 -10.79 -2.16
C GLU A 18 13.79 -9.42 -1.98
N TYR A 19 14.32 -8.38 -2.63
CA TYR A 19 13.73 -7.05 -2.60
C TYR A 19 12.38 -6.97 -3.34
N GLU A 20 12.27 -7.62 -4.50
CA GLU A 20 11.03 -7.78 -5.25
C GLU A 20 9.93 -8.44 -4.40
N GLU A 21 10.23 -9.57 -3.77
CA GLU A 21 9.31 -10.30 -2.90
C GLU A 21 8.86 -9.42 -1.72
N PHE A 22 9.80 -8.68 -1.11
CA PHE A 22 9.49 -7.74 -0.03
C PHE A 22 8.52 -6.62 -0.47
N LEU A 23 8.72 -6.05 -1.66
CA LEU A 23 7.82 -5.03 -2.20
C LEU A 23 6.42 -5.60 -2.49
N LYS A 24 6.33 -6.84 -3.00
CA LYS A 24 5.04 -7.52 -3.23
C LYS A 24 4.28 -7.74 -1.93
N GLU A 25 4.96 -8.19 -0.87
CA GLU A 25 4.34 -8.36 0.45
C GLU A 25 3.86 -7.02 1.02
N ARG A 26 4.71 -5.99 0.97
CA ARG A 26 4.33 -4.64 1.42
C ARG A 26 3.12 -4.11 0.64
N GLY A 27 3.10 -4.27 -0.69
CA GLY A 27 1.99 -3.86 -1.54
C GLY A 27 0.67 -4.52 -1.13
N SER A 28 0.70 -5.82 -0.80
CA SER A 28 -0.48 -6.56 -0.33
C SER A 28 -1.02 -6.02 1.01
N ILE A 29 -0.12 -5.69 1.94
CA ILE A 29 -0.48 -5.09 3.25
C ILE A 29 -1.15 -3.73 3.05
N GLU A 30 -0.53 -2.85 2.24
CA GLU A 30 -1.05 -1.51 1.95
C GLU A 30 -2.42 -1.57 1.24
N GLU A 31 -2.59 -2.50 0.30
CA GLU A 31 -3.87 -2.70 -0.41
C GLU A 31 -4.97 -3.15 0.54
N LYS A 32 -4.68 -4.12 1.41
CA LYS A 32 -5.65 -4.59 2.41
C LYS A 32 -6.04 -3.46 3.34
N TYR A 33 -5.07 -2.72 3.88
CA TYR A 33 -5.31 -1.59 4.78
C TYR A 33 -6.18 -0.51 4.13
N GLY A 34 -5.81 -0.08 2.91
CA GLY A 34 -6.58 0.92 2.17
C GLY A 34 -8.01 0.47 1.86
N LYS A 35 -8.20 -0.78 1.41
CA LYS A 35 -9.54 -1.36 1.17
C LYS A 35 -10.38 -1.46 2.43
N GLU A 36 -9.79 -1.86 3.55
CA GLU A 36 -10.49 -1.93 4.83
C GLU A 36 -10.90 -0.55 5.35
N MET A 37 -10.06 0.48 5.18
CA MET A 37 -10.42 1.87 5.50
C MET A 37 -11.57 2.39 4.65
N VAL A 38 -11.53 2.21 3.33
CA VAL A 38 -12.64 2.59 2.43
C VAL A 38 -13.92 1.83 2.76
N ASN A 39 -13.81 0.55 3.14
CA ASN A 39 -14.97 -0.23 3.56
C ASN A 39 -15.54 0.27 4.90
N LEU A 40 -14.69 0.67 5.84
CA LEU A 40 -15.09 1.24 7.12
C LEU A 40 -15.93 2.51 6.92
N THR A 41 -15.46 3.44 6.08
CA THR A 41 -16.18 4.70 5.80
C THR A 41 -17.52 4.45 5.10
N LYS A 42 -17.63 3.43 4.24
CA LYS A 42 -18.89 3.13 3.53
C LYS A 42 -19.90 2.35 4.36
N LYS A 43 -19.43 1.34 5.10
CA LYS A 43 -20.31 0.35 5.76
C LYS A 43 -20.66 0.70 7.19
N LYS A 44 -19.84 1.50 7.89
CA LYS A 44 -20.08 1.82 9.29
C LYS A 44 -20.68 3.22 9.48
N PRO A 45 -21.72 3.33 10.31
CA PRO A 45 -22.23 4.63 10.72
C PRO A 45 -21.21 5.35 11.61
N CYS A 46 -21.08 6.66 11.47
CA CYS A 46 -20.33 7.51 12.38
C CYS A 46 -21.15 8.78 12.58
N GLY A 47 -21.82 8.89 13.74
CA GLY A 47 -22.73 10.01 14.06
C GLY A 47 -23.92 10.17 13.14
N GLN A 48 -24.59 9.07 12.75
CA GLN A 48 -25.80 9.15 11.90
C GLN A 48 -26.95 9.92 12.56
N SER A 49 -27.04 9.91 13.89
CA SER A 49 -28.04 10.64 14.67
C SER A 49 -27.65 12.09 14.97
N GLU A 50 -26.42 12.50 14.67
CA GLU A 50 -25.95 13.85 14.96
C GLU A 50 -26.58 14.88 14.01
N LEU A 51 -26.67 16.12 14.48
CA LEU A 51 -27.27 17.23 13.74
C LEU A 51 -26.28 18.38 13.55
N ASN A 52 -26.62 19.30 12.64
CA ASN A 52 -25.95 20.58 12.44
C ASN A 52 -24.42 20.45 12.23
N THR A 53 -23.65 21.21 13.00
CA THR A 53 -22.20 21.35 12.86
C THR A 53 -21.47 20.06 13.17
N LEU A 54 -21.93 19.27 14.14
CA LEU A 54 -21.31 18.00 14.51
C LEU A 54 -21.50 16.95 13.41
N LYS A 55 -22.70 16.87 12.82
CA LYS A 55 -22.93 15.99 11.66
C LYS A 55 -21.98 16.31 10.50
N ARG A 56 -21.84 17.60 10.17
CA ARG A 56 -20.93 18.05 9.10
C ARG A 56 -19.48 17.73 9.41
N ALA A 57 -19.04 17.92 10.66
CA ALA A 57 -17.67 17.57 11.07
C ALA A 57 -17.39 16.07 10.93
N LEU A 58 -18.35 15.21 11.30
CA LEU A 58 -18.23 13.76 11.15
C LEU A 58 -18.25 13.30 9.69
N ASP A 59 -19.00 13.99 8.82
CA ASP A 59 -18.96 13.71 7.38
C ASP A 59 -17.59 14.05 6.77
N ILE A 60 -17.01 15.19 7.14
CA ILE A 60 -15.64 15.56 6.74
C ILE A 60 -14.63 14.55 7.27
N PHE A 61 -14.76 14.13 8.54
CA PHE A 61 -13.91 13.11 9.14
C PHE A 61 -13.95 11.79 8.35
N LYS A 62 -15.14 11.30 8.01
CA LYS A 62 -15.28 10.09 7.17
C LYS A 62 -14.65 10.28 5.79
N GLN A 63 -14.80 11.46 5.18
CA GLN A 63 -14.17 11.76 3.89
C GLN A 63 -12.64 11.73 3.98
N GLN A 64 -12.05 12.24 5.06
CA GLN A 64 -10.59 12.18 5.24
C GLN A 64 -10.09 10.74 5.40
N ILE A 65 -10.81 9.89 6.14
CA ILE A 65 -10.46 8.46 6.22
C ILE A 65 -10.56 7.79 4.85
N ASP A 66 -11.58 8.12 4.04
CA ASP A 66 -11.73 7.55 2.70
C ASP A 66 -10.55 7.97 1.80
N ASN A 67 -10.17 9.25 1.85
CA ASN A 67 -9.02 9.77 1.10
C ASN A 67 -7.71 9.05 1.48
N ILE A 68 -7.47 8.85 2.78
CA ILE A 68 -6.31 8.07 3.26
C ILE A 68 -6.39 6.63 2.72
N GLY A 69 -7.58 6.01 2.80
CA GLY A 69 -7.92 4.74 2.15
C GLY A 69 -7.44 4.65 0.70
N GLN A 70 -7.84 5.62 -0.12
CA GLN A 70 -7.45 5.69 -1.53
C GLN A 70 -5.94 5.88 -1.71
N CYS A 71 -5.29 6.72 -0.90
CA CYS A 71 -3.83 6.92 -0.97
C CYS A 71 -3.06 5.61 -0.71
N HIS A 72 -3.48 4.81 0.27
CA HIS A 72 -2.84 3.50 0.54
C HIS A 72 -3.08 2.49 -0.60
N ILE A 73 -4.25 2.50 -1.23
CA ILE A 73 -4.51 1.67 -2.42
C ILE A 73 -3.60 2.10 -3.59
N GLN A 74 -3.42 3.41 -3.81
CA GLN A 74 -2.53 3.93 -4.84
C GLN A 74 -1.07 3.57 -4.55
N LEU A 75 -0.63 3.70 -3.30
CA LEU A 75 0.71 3.28 -2.88
C LEU A 75 0.94 1.79 -3.13
N ALA A 76 -0.04 0.94 -2.83
CA ALA A 76 0.04 -0.49 -3.14
C ALA A 76 0.21 -0.79 -4.63
N GLN A 77 -0.39 0.03 -5.51
CA GLN A 77 -0.20 -0.09 -6.95
C GLN A 77 1.21 0.34 -7.37
N ILE A 78 1.70 1.46 -6.84
CA ILE A 78 3.07 1.94 -7.08
C ILE A 78 4.09 0.87 -6.65
N LEU A 79 3.91 0.27 -5.46
CA LEU A 79 4.81 -0.79 -4.97
C LEU A 79 4.82 -2.03 -5.87
N ARG A 80 3.68 -2.40 -6.45
CA ARG A 80 3.59 -3.50 -7.41
C ARG A 80 4.33 -3.19 -8.72
N ASP A 81 4.24 -1.94 -9.18
CA ASP A 81 4.95 -1.51 -10.38
C ASP A 81 6.46 -1.39 -10.14
N GLU A 82 6.91 -0.93 -8.96
CA GLU A 82 8.32 -0.98 -8.57
C GLU A 82 8.83 -2.42 -8.43
N ALA A 83 8.04 -3.34 -7.86
CA ALA A 83 8.41 -4.75 -7.80
C ALA A 83 8.59 -5.34 -9.21
N ARG A 84 7.72 -5.00 -10.18
CA ARG A 84 7.86 -5.47 -11.56
C ARG A 84 9.17 -5.01 -12.21
N LYS A 85 9.62 -3.78 -11.92
CA LYS A 85 10.92 -3.29 -12.42
C LYS A 85 12.11 -4.07 -11.87
N MET A 86 11.99 -4.64 -10.67
CA MET A 86 13.04 -5.48 -10.09
C MET A 86 13.20 -6.82 -10.81
N GLU A 87 12.16 -7.32 -11.49
CA GLU A 87 12.21 -8.54 -12.30
C GLU A 87 13.12 -8.37 -13.55
N GLU A 88 13.48 -7.13 -13.90
CA GLU A 88 14.36 -6.81 -15.04
C GLU A 88 15.87 -6.88 -14.71
N PHE A 89 16.23 -7.00 -13.43
CA PHE A 89 17.62 -7.06 -12.93
C PHE A 89 18.06 -8.49 -12.57
#